data_AF-A0A9E5THF8-F1
#
_entry.id   AF-A0A9E5THF8-F1
#
_cell.length_a   1.000
_cell.length_b   1.000
_cell.length_c   1.000
_cell.angle_alpha   90.00
_cell.angle_beta   90.00
_cell.angle_gamma   90.00
#
_symmetry.space_group_name_H-M   'P 1'
#
loop_
_entity.id
_entity.type
_entity.pdbx_description
1 polymer ?
#
loop_
_entity_poly.entity_id
_entity_poly.type
_entity_poly.pdbx_seq_one_letter_code
_entity_poly.pdbx_strand_id
1 'polypeptide(L)' 'MAKILAVATHATDDPTKSTLAFVTAVGALGANKEVGIALVGEGAYLLKESVANAIHGVGFPPLPELIEKVVEGNVPVYV' A
#
# COMPACT_ATOMS: atom_id res chain seq x y z
N MET A 1 -11.97 10.46 -16.78
CA MET A 1 -11.97 9.13 -16.15
C MET A 1 -11.83 9.31 -14.65
N ALA A 2 -12.52 8.50 -13.85
CA ALA A 2 -12.36 8.51 -12.39
C ALA A 2 -11.07 7.79 -12.00
N LYS A 3 -10.37 8.30 -10.97
CA LYS A 3 -9.14 7.71 -10.43
C LYS A 3 -9.36 7.29 -8.98
N ILE A 4 -8.66 6.24 -8.56
CA ILE A 4 -8.69 5.75 -7.18
C ILE A 4 -7.51 6.36 -6.42
N LEU A 5 -7.76 6.86 -5.21
CA LEU A 5 -6.72 7.19 -4.25
C LEU A 5 -6.88 6.26 -3.04
N ALA A 6 -5.93 5.34 -2.86
CA ALA A 6 -5.87 4.50 -1.68
C ALA A 6 -5.05 5.20 -0.59
N VAL A 7 -5.55 5.26 0.64
CA VAL A 7 -4.87 5.99 1.73
C VAL A 7 -4.43 5.02 2.80
N ALA A 8 -3.13 5.02 3.12
CA ALA A 8 -2.56 4.28 4.24
C ALA A 8 -2.35 5.23 5.41
N THR A 9 -2.99 4.93 6.53
CA THR A 9 -2.91 5.76 7.76
C THR A 9 -2.29 5.03 8.95
N HIS A 10 -1.87 3.78 8.75
CA HIS A 10 -1.32 2.90 9.79
C HIS A 10 -0.03 2.25 9.27
N ALA A 11 0.86 1.90 10.20
CA ALA A 11 2.05 1.11 10.00
C ALA A 11 2.07 -0.06 11.00
N THR A 12 3.04 -0.10 11.91
CA THR A 12 3.20 -1.20 12.87
C THR A 12 2.14 -1.20 13.98
N ASP A 13 1.42 -0.10 14.15
CA ASP A 13 0.31 0.04 15.09
C ASP A 13 -0.93 -0.80 14.69
N ASP A 14 -1.13 -1.03 13.40
CA ASP A 14 -2.15 -1.96 12.88
C ASP A 14 -1.70 -2.57 11.53
N PRO A 15 -0.97 -3.71 11.56
CA PRO A 15 -0.44 -4.34 10.35
C PRO A 15 -1.50 -4.70 9.32
N THR A 16 -2.73 -5.04 9.76
CA THR A 16 -3.80 -5.40 8.83
C THR A 16 -4.31 -4.17 8.08
N LYS A 17 -4.56 -3.06 8.77
CA LYS A 17 -4.97 -1.81 8.10
C LYS A 17 -3.86 -1.23 7.24
N SER A 18 -2.60 -1.35 7.68
CA SER A 18 -1.44 -0.91 6.92
C SER A 18 -1.37 -1.52 5.51
N THR A 19 -1.81 -2.79 5.38
CA THR A 19 -1.82 -3.52 4.11
C THR A 19 -2.94 -3.10 3.14
N LEU A 20 -4.04 -2.50 3.62
CA LEU A 20 -5.25 -2.31 2.81
C LEU A 20 -5.06 -1.37 1.60
N ALA A 21 -4.24 -0.33 1.74
CA ALA A 21 -4.00 0.60 0.63
C ALA A 21 -3.27 -0.07 -0.54
N PHE A 22 -2.31 -0.96 -0.23
CA PHE A 22 -1.54 -1.70 -1.22
C PHE A 22 -2.37 -2.79 -1.88
N VAL A 23 -3.20 -3.52 -1.11
CA VAL A 23 -4.17 -4.47 -1.68
C VAL A 23 -5.14 -3.77 -2.63
N THR A 24 -5.63 -2.59 -2.26
CA THR A 24 -6.52 -1.78 -3.10
C THR A 24 -5.81 -1.37 -4.40
N ALA A 25 -4.56 -0.93 -4.32
CA ALA A 25 -3.77 -0.55 -5.49
C ALA A 25 -3.52 -1.75 -6.44
N VAL A 26 -3.13 -2.90 -5.90
CA VAL A 26 -2.92 -4.13 -6.69
C VAL A 26 -4.22 -4.59 -7.37
N GLY A 27 -5.34 -4.54 -6.65
CA GLY A 27 -6.65 -4.86 -7.24
C GLY A 27 -7.06 -3.90 -8.35
N ALA A 28 -6.84 -2.59 -8.16
CA ALA A 28 -7.12 -1.57 -9.16
C ALA A 28 -6.25 -1.72 -10.42
N LEU A 29 -4.95 -2.01 -10.26
CA LEU A 29 -4.04 -2.32 -11.35
C LEU A 29 -4.54 -3.53 -12.16
N GLY A 30 -4.89 -4.64 -11.49
CA GLY A 30 -5.43 -5.84 -12.16
C GLY A 30 -6.75 -5.60 -12.90
N ALA A 31 -7.51 -4.59 -12.48
CA ALA A 31 -8.76 -4.16 -13.13
C ALA A 31 -8.55 -3.08 -14.21
N ASN A 32 -7.30 -2.78 -14.60
CA ASN A 32 -6.94 -1.71 -15.54
C ASN A 32 -7.51 -0.34 -15.14
N LYS A 33 -7.44 0.00 -13.85
CA LYS A 33 -7.88 1.31 -13.32
C LYS A 33 -6.67 2.13 -12.88
N GLU A 34 -6.74 3.44 -13.11
CA GLU A 34 -5.76 4.38 -12.57
C GLU A 34 -5.90 4.48 -11.05
N VAL A 35 -4.78 4.29 -10.34
CA VAL A 35 -4.71 4.34 -8.88
C VAL A 35 -3.43 5.02 -8.41
N GLY A 36 -3.49 5.70 -7.26
CA GLY A 36 -2.34 6.16 -6.49
C GLY A 36 -2.49 5.82 -5.01
N ILE A 37 -1.39 5.89 -4.27
CA ILE A 37 -1.37 5.68 -2.82
C ILE A 37 -0.96 6.98 -2.12
N ALA A 38 -1.66 7.38 -1.07
CA ALA A 38 -1.23 8.42 -0.14
C ALA A 38 -0.90 7.81 1.23
N LEU A 39 0.31 8.05 1.72
CA LEU A 39 0.75 7.68 3.05
C LEU A 39 0.55 8.89 3.97
N VAL A 40 -0.20 8.74 5.05
CA VAL A 40 -0.56 9.86 5.93
C VAL A 40 -0.36 9.46 7.39
N GLY A 41 0.22 10.34 8.20
CA GLY A 41 0.46 10.07 9.63
C GLY A 41 1.38 8.85 9.82
N GLU A 42 0.93 7.86 10.58
CA GLU A 42 1.69 6.62 10.82
C GLU A 42 2.05 5.90 9.52
N GLY A 43 1.20 5.98 8.50
CA GLY A 43 1.45 5.38 7.19
C GLY A 43 2.74 5.87 6.52
N ALA A 44 3.23 7.07 6.86
CA ALA A 44 4.49 7.60 6.31
C ALA A 44 5.70 6.75 6.72
N TYR A 45 5.64 6.03 7.86
CA TYR A 45 6.72 5.14 8.28
C TYR A 45 6.91 3.95 7.36
N LEU A 46 5.93 3.60 6.50
CA LEU A 46 6.05 2.53 5.51
C LEU A 46 7.08 2.82 4.42
N LEU A 47 7.55 4.07 4.29
CA LEU A 47 8.72 4.38 3.45
C LEU A 47 10.03 3.77 3.99
N LYS A 48 10.08 3.43 5.28
CA LYS A 48 11.25 2.79 5.86
C LYS A 48 11.20 1.30 5.58
N GLU A 49 12.20 0.79 4.87
CA GLU A 49 12.30 -0.62 4.51
C GLU A 49 12.14 -1.55 5.71
N SER A 50 12.80 -1.25 6.84
CA SER A 50 12.69 -2.06 8.06
C SER A 50 11.28 -2.10 8.65
N VAL A 51 10.49 -1.03 8.48
CA VAL A 51 9.10 -0.97 8.92
C VAL A 51 8.23 -1.76 7.95
N ALA A 52 8.35 -1.51 6.64
CA ALA A 52 7.58 -2.21 5.62
C ALA A 52 7.79 -3.75 5.68
N ASN A 53 9.04 -4.18 5.87
CA ASN A 53 9.40 -5.60 5.97
C ASN A 53 8.83 -6.28 7.22
N ALA A 54 8.45 -5.51 8.25
CA ALA A 54 7.83 -6.05 9.47
C ALA A 54 6.31 -6.19 9.36
N ILE A 55 5.66 -5.67 8.31
CA ILE A 55 4.21 -5.69 8.17
C ILE A 55 3.74 -6.97 7.46
N HIS A 56 2.86 -7.70 8.15
CA HIS A 56 2.10 -8.80 7.58
C HIS A 56 0.65 -8.72 8.09
N GLY A 57 -0.25 -8.22 7.24
CA GLY A 57 -1.68 -8.14 7.54
C GLY A 57 -2.36 -9.51 7.53
N VAL A 58 -3.34 -9.71 8.42
CA VAL A 58 -4.03 -10.99 8.53
C VAL A 58 -4.81 -11.30 7.25
N GLY A 59 -4.52 -12.44 6.63
CA GLY A 59 -5.22 -12.90 5.42
C GLY A 59 -4.73 -12.25 4.11
N PHE A 60 -3.63 -11.50 4.14
CA PHE A 60 -3.00 -10.91 2.97
C PHE A 60 -1.56 -11.42 2.79
N PRO A 61 -0.97 -11.26 1.59
CA PRO A 61 0.47 -11.44 1.43
C PRO A 61 1.25 -10.49 2.35
N PRO A 62 2.51 -10.82 2.68
CA PRO A 62 3.45 -9.89 3.30
C PRO A 62 3.47 -8.55 2.56
N LEU A 63 3.53 -7.43 3.30
CA LEU A 63 3.50 -6.10 2.69
C LEU A 63 4.59 -5.90 1.61
N PRO A 64 5.83 -6.40 1.76
CA PRO A 64 6.86 -6.27 0.72
C PRO A 64 6.43 -6.83 -0.65
N GLU A 65 5.72 -7.96 -0.69
CA GLU A 65 5.24 -8.55 -1.95
C GLU A 65 4.19 -7.67 -2.63
N LEU A 66 3.40 -6.91 -1.85
CA LEU A 66 2.43 -5.96 -2.40
C LEU A 66 3.11 -4.66 -2.86
N ILE A 67 4.16 -4.22 -2.14
CA ILE A 67 4.98 -3.07 -2.54
C ILE A 67 5.67 -3.35 -3.87
N GLU A 68 6.24 -4.53 -4.07
CA GLU A 68 6.86 -4.94 -5.34
C GLU A 68 5.87 -4.77 -6.51
N LYS A 69 4.64 -5.28 -6.38
CA LYS A 69 3.59 -5.12 -7.40
C LYS A 69 3.21 -3.66 -7.66
N VAL A 70 3.17 -2.83 -6.61
CA VAL A 70 2.91 -1.39 -6.72
C VAL A 70 4.03 -0.68 -7.48
N VAL A 71 5.29 -1.05 -7.22
CA VAL A 71 6.48 -0.52 -7.91
C VAL A 71 6.51 -0.98 -9.38
N GLU A 72 6.31 -2.26 -9.66
CA GLU A 72 6.24 -2.80 -11.02
C GLU A 72 5.11 -2.14 -11.83
N GLY A 73 3.97 -1.89 -11.18
CA GLY A 73 2.83 -1.19 -11.76
C GLY A 73 3.01 0.32 -11.93
N ASN A 74 4.17 0.87 -11.54
CA ASN A 74 4.45 2.31 -11.54
C ASN A 74 3.35 3.15 -10.87
N VAL A 75 2.75 2.61 -9.80
CA VAL A 75 1.70 3.32 -9.06
C VAL A 75 2.33 4.49 -8.32
N PRO A 76 1.84 5.72 -8.51
CA PRO A 76 2.36 6.86 -7.77
C PRO A 76 2.06 6.74 -6.28
N VAL A 77 3.08 6.94 -5.46
CA VAL A 77 2.99 6.96 -3.99
C VAL A 77 3.35 8.36 -3.51
N TYR A 78 2.49 8.94 -2.69
CA TYR A 78 2.63 10.28 -2.10
C TYR A 78 2.74 10.16 -0.58
N VAL A 79 3.47 11.07 0.06
CA VAL A 79 3.62 11.18 1.52
C VAL A 79 3.40 12.61 1.95
#